data_AF-A0A7X7R480-F1
#
_entry.id   AF-A0A7X7R480-F1
#
_cell.length_a   1.000
_cell.length_b   1.000
_cell.length_c   1.000
_cell.angle_alpha   90.00
_cell.angle_beta   90.00
_cell.angle_gamma   90.00
#
_symmetry.space_group_name_H-M   'P 1'
#
loop_
_entity.id
_entity.type
_entity.pdbx_description
1 polymer ?
#
loop_
_entity_poly.entity_id
_entity_poly.type
_entity_poly.pdbx_seq_one_letter_code
_entity_poly.pdbx_strand_id
1 'polypeptide(L)' 'MSSYKCASCAWRKKAAADPRKLSSRLWHWHTRICPGWKSYQKSLKG' A
#
# COMPACT_ATOMS: atom_id res chain seq x y z
N MET A 1 -10.30 14.70 7.76
CA MET A 1 -9.29 13.62 7.84
C MET A 1 -9.20 12.95 6.49
N SER A 2 -8.18 13.26 5.69
CA SER A 2 -8.00 12.67 4.37
C SER A 2 -7.57 11.21 4.54
N SER A 3 -8.55 10.31 4.70
CA SER A 3 -8.33 8.87 4.78
C SER A 3 -7.49 8.43 3.61
N TYR A 4 -6.19 8.20 3.85
CA TYR A 4 -5.30 7.66 2.85
C TYR A 4 -5.93 6.36 2.37
N LYS A 5 -6.38 6.30 1.11
CA LYS A 5 -7.06 5.09 0.57
C LYS A 5 -6.16 3.84 0.65
N CYS A 6 -4.84 4.04 0.80
CA CYS A 6 -3.86 3.01 1.11
C CYS A 6 -4.03 2.37 2.50
N ALA A 7 -4.52 3.11 3.51
CA ALA A 7 -4.73 2.60 4.87
C ALA A 7 -5.77 1.47 4.89
N SER A 8 -6.88 1.66 4.16
CA SER A 8 -7.96 0.65 4.00
C SER A 8 -7.85 -0.14 2.70
N CYS A 9 -6.69 -0.16 2.04
CA CYS A 9 -6.54 -0.85 0.76
C CYS A 9 -6.61 -2.38 0.93
N ALA A 10 -7.59 -3.00 0.29
CA ALA A 10 -7.77 -4.46 0.30
C ALA A 10 -6.56 -5.19 -0.30
N TRP A 11 -5.91 -4.61 -1.32
CA TRP A 11 -4.70 -5.19 -1.91
C TRP A 11 -3.52 -5.16 -0.94
N ARG A 12 -3.38 -4.11 -0.12
CA ARG A 12 -2.38 -4.08 0.94
C ARG A 12 -2.60 -5.20 1.96
N LYS A 13 -3.85 -5.37 2.39
CA LYS A 13 -4.21 -6.46 3.32
C LYS A 13 -3.88 -7.83 2.73
N LYS A 14 -4.25 -8.07 1.46
CA LYS A 14 -3.94 -9.33 0.77
C LYS A 14 -2.43 -9.52 0.58
N ALA A 15 -1.70 -8.45 0.27
CA ALA A 15 -0.25 -8.49 0.12
C ALA A 15 0.49 -8.76 1.44
N ALA A 16 -0.03 -8.21 2.55
CA ALA A 16 0.50 -8.46 3.90
C ALA A 16 0.17 -9.88 4.40
N ALA A 17 -0.99 -10.43 4.03
CA ALA A 17 -1.37 -11.79 4.39
C ALA A 17 -0.51 -12.85 3.68
N ASP A 18 -0.22 -12.64 2.39
CA ASP A 18 0.52 -13.61 1.56
C ASP A 18 1.61 -12.94 0.71
N PRO A 19 2.78 -12.59 1.29
CA PRO A 19 3.84 -11.88 0.56
C PRO A 19 4.47 -12.68 -0.59
N ARG A 20 4.27 -14.01 -0.63
CA ARG A 20 4.83 -14.90 -1.65
C ARG A 20 4.05 -14.94 -2.97
N LYS A 21 2.84 -14.40 -3.01
CA LYS A 21 1.99 -14.41 -4.22
C LYS A 21 2.43 -13.35 -5.23
N LEU A 22 2.21 -13.63 -6.52
CA LEU A 22 2.45 -12.68 -7.62
C LEU A 22 1.67 -11.38 -7.44
N SER A 23 0.45 -11.44 -6.89
CA SER A 23 -0.37 -10.27 -6.56
C SER A 23 0.31 -9.35 -5.54
N SER A 24 1.07 -9.90 -4.58
CA SER A 24 1.82 -9.13 -3.59
C SER A 24 3.01 -8.44 -4.22
N ARG A 25 3.77 -9.14 -5.07
CA ARG A 25 4.85 -8.54 -5.87
C ARG A 25 4.32 -7.42 -6.77
N LEU A 26 3.17 -7.63 -7.41
CA LEU A 26 2.50 -6.61 -8.23
C LEU A 26 2.09 -5.41 -7.37
N TRP A 27 1.54 -5.65 -6.18
CA TRP A 27 1.16 -4.59 -5.26
C TRP A 27 2.37 -3.76 -4.82
N HIS A 28 3.50 -4.39 -4.49
CA HIS A 28 4.75 -3.67 -4.18
C HIS A 28 5.20 -2.78 -5.34
N TRP A 29 5.13 -3.28 -6.58
CA TRP A 29 5.47 -2.45 -7.74
C TRP A 29 4.47 -1.31 -7.95
N HIS A 30 3.17 -1.57 -7.79
CA HIS A 30 2.13 -0.55 -7.80
C HIS A 30 2.33 0.53 -6.72
N THR A 31 2.79 0.17 -5.52
CA THR A 31 3.05 1.17 -4.46
C THR A 31 4.17 2.17 -4.82
N ARG A 32 5.06 1.84 -5.78
CA ARG A 32 6.11 2.75 -6.26
C ARG A 32 5.56 3.93 -7.08
N ILE A 33 4.52 3.67 -7.87
CA ILE A 33 3.83 4.67 -8.71
C ILE A 33 2.62 5.29 -8.01
N CYS A 34 2.09 4.65 -6.96
CA CYS A 34 0.93 5.17 -6.25
C CYS A 34 1.25 6.48 -5.49
N PRO A 35 0.67 7.63 -5.87
CA PRO A 35 0.93 8.90 -5.18
C PRO A 35 0.40 8.90 -3.75
N GLY A 36 -0.72 8.19 -3.50
CA GLY A 36 -1.31 8.04 -2.17
C GLY A 36 -0.42 7.25 -1.20
N TRP A 37 0.38 6.31 -1.70
CA TRP A 37 1.27 5.50 -0.87
C TRP A 37 2.43 6.32 -0.29
N LYS A 38 3.04 7.19 -1.12
CA LYS A 38 4.10 8.11 -0.66
C LYS A 38 3.59 9.05 0.44
N SER A 39 2.39 9.62 0.25
CA SER A 39 1.76 10.48 1.26
C SER A 39 1.44 9.74 2.55
N TYR A 40 0.97 8.48 2.45
CA TYR A 40 0.73 7.62 3.61
C TYR A 40 2.02 7.26 4.35
N GLN A 41 3.10 6.94 3.64
CA GLN A 41 4.41 6.72 4.27
C GLN A 41 4.92 8.00 4.95
N LYS A 42 4.71 9.17 4.34
CA LYS A 42 5.07 10.46 4.94
C LYS A 42 4.27 10.74 6.21
N SER A 43 2.99 10.39 6.25
CA SER A 43 2.17 10.53 7.47
C SER A 43 2.52 9.53 8.57
N LEU A 44 3.10 8.37 8.23
CA LEU A 44 3.53 7.36 9.21
C LEU A 44 4.92 7.65 9.81
N LYS A 45 5.71 8.53 9.17
CA LYS A 45 7.05 8.93 9.64
C LYS A 45 7.02 10.16 10.57
N GLY A 46 5.84 10.68 10.88
CA GLY A 46 5.63 11.84 11.76
C GLY A 46 5.10 11.43 13.12
#